data_AF-A0A6C0JUA0-F1
#
_entry.id   AF-A0A6C0JUA0-F1
#
_cell.length_a   1.000
_cell.length_b   1.000
_cell.length_c   1.000
_cell.angle_alpha   90.00
_cell.angle_beta   90.00
_cell.angle_gamma   90.00
#
_symmetry.space_group_name_H-M   'P 1'
#
loop_
_entity.id
_entity.type
_entity.pdbx_description
1 polymer ?
#
loop_
_entity_poly.entity_id
_entity_poly.type
_entity_poly.pdbx_seq_one_letter_code
_entity_poly.pdbx_strand_id
1 'polypeptide(L)'
;MFTRFVIACERGDIINVRANAVRVTQKDRMYGLFCACYYQKIEIVKFLLDYVENIDISTFELAIELAEHNLPDVLQLLFNSGKLDDTMVNNATDFKENAMSLLDEYKFRLDGKIYNENILT
;
A
#
# COMPACT_ATOMS: atom_id res chain seq x y z
N MET A 1 -9.29 17.95 -2.29
CA MET A 1 -7.89 17.65 -1.95
C MET A 1 -7.48 18.54 -0.80
N PHE A 2 -7.47 17.97 0.40
CA PHE A 2 -6.99 18.66 1.60
C PHE A 2 -5.45 18.65 1.61
N THR A 3 -4.85 19.63 0.94
CA THR A 3 -3.42 19.66 0.61
C THR A 3 -2.50 19.41 1.80
N ARG A 4 -2.81 19.94 2.98
CA ARG A 4 -1.98 19.75 4.19
C ARG A 4 -1.97 18.31 4.70
N PHE A 5 -3.09 17.61 4.59
CA PHE A 5 -3.21 16.21 5.01
C PHE A 5 -2.41 15.32 4.07
N VAL A 6 -2.53 15.55 2.76
CA VAL A 6 -1.78 14.80 1.74
C VAL A 6 -0.27 14.99 1.94
N ILE A 7 0.20 16.23 2.12
CA ILE A 7 1.62 16.52 2.40
C ILE A 7 2.09 15.80 3.68
N ALA A 8 1.24 15.72 4.71
CA ALA A 8 1.57 14.97 5.92
C ALA A 8 1.71 13.47 5.63
N CYS A 9 0.84 12.90 4.80
CA CYS A 9 0.95 11.50 4.35
C CYS A 9 2.25 11.26 3.57
N GLU A 10 2.60 12.14 2.64
CA GLU A 10 3.84 12.08 1.84
C GLU A 10 5.09 12.13 2.72
N ARG A 11 5.10 12.99 3.74
CA ARG A 11 6.26 13.21 4.61
C ARG A 11 6.37 12.19 5.75
N GLY A 12 5.34 11.36 5.97
CA GLY A 12 5.30 10.45 7.11
C GLY A 12 4.98 11.14 8.44
N ASP A 13 4.31 12.30 8.41
CA ASP A 13 3.92 13.05 9.59
C ASP A 13 2.66 12.45 10.22
N ILE A 14 2.84 11.35 10.97
CA ILE A 14 1.75 10.58 11.58
C ILE A 14 0.92 11.42 12.55
N ILE A 15 1.51 12.43 13.20
CA ILE A 15 0.80 13.32 14.13
C ILE A 15 -0.26 14.12 13.36
N ASN A 16 0.13 14.77 12.27
CA ASN A 16 -0.79 15.55 11.46
C ASN A 16 -1.79 14.67 10.69
N VAL A 17 -1.38 13.47 10.26
CA VAL A 17 -2.31 12.50 9.65
C VAL A 17 -3.39 12.09 10.65
N ARG A 18 -3.01 11.66 11.87
CA ARG A 18 -3.97 11.26 12.92
C ARG A 18 -4.92 12.39 13.29
N ALA A 19 -4.42 13.62 13.42
CA ALA A 19 -5.23 14.78 13.78
C ALA A 19 -6.30 15.14 12.74
N ASN A 20 -6.11 14.77 11.47
CA ASN A 20 -6.96 15.21 10.36
C ASN A 20 -7.72 14.08 9.66
N ALA A 21 -7.37 12.80 9.84
CA ALA A 21 -7.97 11.68 9.09
C ALA A 21 -9.49 11.56 9.20
N VAL A 22 -10.07 11.91 10.36
CA VAL A 22 -11.53 11.93 10.59
C VAL A 22 -12.23 13.16 9.99
N ARG A 23 -11.48 14.20 9.62
CA ARG A 23 -12.01 15.48 9.12
C ARG A 23 -11.97 15.60 7.60
N VAL A 24 -11.17 14.77 6.93
CA VAL A 24 -11.01 14.80 5.48
C VAL A 24 -11.99 13.85 4.78
N THR A 25 -12.18 14.03 3.47
CA THR A 25 -13.07 13.18 2.68
C THR A 25 -12.45 11.80 2.41
N GLN A 26 -13.26 10.82 2.02
CA GLN A 26 -12.75 9.52 1.56
C GLN A 26 -11.76 9.67 0.39
N LYS A 27 -12.03 10.59 -0.54
CA LYS A 27 -11.13 10.92 -1.65
C LYS A 27 -9.78 11.45 -1.16
N ASP A 28 -9.76 12.29 -0.12
CA ASP A 28 -8.51 12.78 0.46
C ASP A 28 -7.71 11.65 1.14
N ARG A 29 -8.40 10.72 1.82
CA ARG A 29 -7.76 9.56 2.44
C ARG A 29 -7.16 8.60 1.42
N MET A 30 -7.89 8.31 0.34
CA MET A 30 -7.40 7.47 -0.75
C MET A 30 -6.18 8.10 -1.44
N TYR A 31 -6.24 9.40 -1.72
CA TYR A 31 -5.09 10.09 -2.31
C TYR A 31 -3.90 10.16 -1.33
N GLY A 32 -4.17 10.39 -0.04
CA GLY A 32 -3.15 10.30 1.00
C GLY A 32 -2.52 8.90 1.13
N LEU A 33 -3.31 7.84 0.99
CA LEU A 33 -2.84 6.45 0.97
C LEU A 33 -1.95 6.20 -0.24
N PHE A 34 -2.38 6.61 -1.44
CA PHE A 34 -1.57 6.52 -2.66
C PHE A 34 -0.21 7.21 -2.48
N CYS A 35 -0.20 8.45 -1.99
CA CYS A 35 1.03 9.18 -1.69
C CYS A 35 1.89 8.47 -0.63
N ALA A 36 1.29 7.96 0.43
CA ALA A 36 2.01 7.21 1.47
C ALA A 36 2.64 5.92 0.91
N CYS A 37 1.96 5.22 0.00
CA CYS A 37 2.53 4.09 -0.73
C CYS A 37 3.71 4.53 -1.60
N TYR A 38 3.54 5.59 -2.40
CA TYR A 38 4.59 6.13 -3.29
C TYR A 38 5.87 6.49 -2.53
N TYR A 39 5.73 7.19 -1.41
CA TYR A 39 6.85 7.64 -0.57
C TYR A 39 7.24 6.65 0.54
N GLN A 40 6.71 5.43 0.50
CA GLN A 40 7.05 4.32 1.39
C GLN A 40 6.82 4.60 2.88
N LYS A 41 5.76 5.35 3.21
CA LYS A 41 5.42 5.71 4.58
C LYS A 41 4.57 4.62 5.22
N ILE A 42 5.19 3.48 5.54
CA ILE A 42 4.52 2.27 6.05
C ILE A 42 3.60 2.53 7.24
N GLU A 43 4.03 3.34 8.21
CA GLU A 43 3.20 3.67 9.38
C GLU A 43 1.92 4.42 8.98
N ILE A 44 2.02 5.33 8.01
CA ILE A 44 0.87 6.04 7.45
C ILE A 44 -0.03 5.08 6.67
N VAL A 45 0.54 4.19 5.85
CA VAL A 45 -0.22 3.17 5.11
C VAL A 45 -1.06 2.33 6.07
N LYS A 46 -0.43 1.74 7.10
CA LYS A 46 -1.13 0.96 8.13
C LYS A 46 -2.25 1.76 8.79
N PHE A 47 -1.98 3.01 9.17
CA PHE A 47 -2.98 3.85 9.80
C PHE A 47 -4.15 4.17 8.86
N LEU A 48 -3.89 4.57 7.62
CA LEU A 48 -4.94 4.97 6.68
C LEU A 48 -5.78 3.79 6.20
N LEU A 49 -5.24 2.57 6.21
CA LEU A 49 -5.99 1.35 5.92
C LEU A 49 -7.22 1.19 6.84
N ASP A 50 -7.20 1.70 8.07
CA ASP A 50 -8.36 1.65 8.97
C ASP A 50 -9.46 2.67 8.61
N TYR A 51 -9.12 3.70 7.83
CA TYR A 51 -10.04 4.81 7.51
C TYR A 51 -10.51 4.84 6.06
N VAL A 52 -9.88 4.09 5.16
CA VAL A 52 -10.36 3.94 3.78
C VAL A 52 -11.38 2.82 3.69
N GLU A 53 -12.42 3.01 2.88
CA GLU A 53 -13.44 1.99 2.62
C GLU A 53 -12.97 1.02 1.53
N ASN A 54 -12.63 1.57 0.36
CA ASN A 54 -12.08 0.84 -0.78
C ASN A 54 -10.80 1.52 -1.29
N ILE A 55 -10.03 0.77 -2.07
CA ILE A 55 -8.73 1.16 -2.62
C ILE A 55 -8.75 0.87 -4.12
N ASP A 56 -8.49 1.91 -4.91
CA ASP A 56 -8.44 1.81 -6.37
C ASP A 56 -7.29 0.91 -6.83
N ILE A 57 -7.50 0.21 -7.95
CA ILE A 57 -6.48 -0.63 -8.58
C ILE A 57 -5.16 0.12 -8.84
N SER A 58 -5.21 1.42 -9.15
CA SER A 58 -4.02 2.24 -9.38
C SER A 58 -3.08 2.31 -8.17
N THR A 59 -3.61 2.20 -6.95
CA THR A 59 -2.79 2.15 -5.73
C THR A 59 -2.08 0.80 -5.61
N PHE A 60 -2.73 -0.28 -6.05
CA PHE A 60 -2.11 -1.61 -6.10
C PHE A 60 -1.08 -1.71 -7.23
N GLU A 61 -1.39 -1.23 -8.44
CA GLU A 61 -0.46 -1.17 -9.56
C GLU A 61 0.80 -0.40 -9.19
N LEU A 62 0.66 0.76 -8.54
CA LEU A 62 1.79 1.50 -8.00
C LEU A 62 2.61 0.66 -7.02
N ALA A 63 1.96 -0.01 -6.07
CA ALA A 63 2.65 -0.83 -5.08
C ALA A 63 3.38 -2.02 -5.73
N ILE A 64 2.87 -2.57 -6.84
CA ILE A 64 3.52 -3.62 -7.64
C ILE A 64 4.75 -3.06 -8.35
N GLU A 65 4.64 -1.92 -9.04
CA GLU A 65 5.77 -1.27 -9.71
C GLU A 65 6.90 -0.94 -8.72
N LEU A 66 6.55 -0.45 -7.54
CA LEU A 66 7.51 -0.14 -6.49
C LEU A 66 8.06 -1.39 -5.77
N ALA A 67 7.39 -2.54 -5.86
CA ALA A 67 7.85 -3.78 -5.21
C ALA A 67 9.20 -4.26 -5.76
N GLU A 68 9.51 -3.97 -7.03
CA GLU A 68 10.83 -4.21 -7.64
C GLU A 68 11.98 -3.52 -6.90
N HIS A 69 11.66 -2.47 -6.14
CA HIS A 69 12.61 -1.68 -5.34
C HIS A 69 12.46 -1.92 -3.84
N ASN A 70 12.12 -3.14 -3.41
CA ASN A 70 12.21 -3.63 -2.02
C ASN A 70 10.97 -3.40 -1.14
N LEU A 71 9.74 -3.42 -1.71
CA LEU A 71 8.51 -3.10 -0.97
C LEU A 71 7.39 -4.16 -0.97
N PRO A 72 7.71 -5.45 -0.68
CA PRO A 72 6.67 -6.46 -0.50
C PRO A 72 5.75 -6.13 0.69
N ASP A 73 6.22 -5.37 1.68
CA ASP A 73 5.45 -5.03 2.88
C ASP A 73 4.23 -4.14 2.57
N VAL A 74 4.36 -3.12 1.71
CA VAL A 74 3.22 -2.26 1.33
C VAL A 74 2.20 -3.08 0.56
N LEU A 75 2.66 -3.79 -0.46
CA LEU A 75 1.80 -4.58 -1.32
C LEU A 75 1.05 -5.67 -0.50
N GLN A 76 1.74 -6.33 0.44
CA GLN A 76 1.13 -7.28 1.35
C GLN A 76 0.10 -6.61 2.28
N LEU A 77 0.37 -5.42 2.82
CA LEU A 77 -0.60 -4.68 3.63
C LEU A 77 -1.87 -4.32 2.84
N LEU A 78 -1.71 -3.86 1.60
CA LEU A 78 -2.84 -3.53 0.74
C LEU A 78 -3.69 -4.77 0.44
N PHE A 79 -3.09 -5.90 0.06
CA PHE A 79 -3.85 -7.14 -0.18
C PHE A 79 -4.53 -7.68 1.07
N ASN A 80 -3.82 -7.71 2.21
CA ASN A 80 -4.38 -8.17 3.48
C ASN A 80 -5.55 -7.32 3.97
N SER A 81 -5.67 -6.07 3.51
CA SER A 81 -6.83 -5.23 3.84
C SER A 81 -8.14 -5.77 3.26
N GLY A 82 -8.08 -6.51 2.15
CA GLY A 82 -9.26 -6.97 1.41
C GLY A 82 -10.06 -5.85 0.72
N LYS A 83 -9.51 -4.63 0.65
CA LYS A 83 -10.23 -3.42 0.21
C LYS A 83 -10.04 -3.06 -1.27
N LEU A 84 -9.58 -3.98 -2.11
CA LEU A 84 -9.47 -3.71 -3.54
C LEU A 84 -10.88 -3.42 -4.09
N ASP A 85 -11.04 -2.24 -4.71
CA ASP A 85 -12.21 -1.95 -5.52
C ASP A 85 -12.10 -2.71 -6.85
N ASP A 86 -12.80 -3.84 -6.96
CA ASP A 86 -12.80 -4.69 -8.15
C ASP A 86 -13.94 -4.38 -9.12
N THR A 87 -14.74 -3.34 -8.87
CA THR A 87 -15.92 -3.01 -9.69
C THR A 87 -15.58 -2.60 -11.12
N MET A 88 -14.35 -2.14 -11.36
CA MET A 88 -13.86 -1.65 -12.66
C MET A 88 -12.88 -2.61 -13.34
N VAL A 89 -12.60 -3.77 -12.76
CA VAL A 89 -11.59 -4.71 -13.26
C VAL A 89 -12.30 -5.91 -13.88
N ASN A 90 -12.30 -5.99 -15.21
CA ASN A 90 -12.95 -7.09 -15.94
C ASN A 90 -12.45 -8.48 -15.48
N ASN A 91 -11.22 -8.57 -14.97
CA ASN A 91 -10.59 -9.79 -14.43
C ASN A 91 -9.86 -9.51 -13.10
N ALA A 92 -10.57 -9.07 -12.06
CA ALA A 92 -9.96 -8.79 -10.75
C ALA A 92 -9.22 -10.00 -10.13
N THR A 93 -9.70 -11.21 -10.43
CA THR A 93 -9.06 -12.47 -10.03
C THR A 93 -7.66 -12.59 -10.63
N ASP A 94 -7.51 -12.43 -11.95
CA ASP A 94 -6.21 -12.49 -12.64
C ASP A 94 -5.24 -11.44 -12.09
N PHE A 95 -5.73 -10.22 -11.79
CA PHE A 95 -4.91 -9.18 -11.18
C PHE A 95 -4.37 -9.60 -9.80
N LYS A 96 -5.25 -10.11 -8.92
CA LYS A 96 -4.86 -10.61 -7.59
C LYS A 96 -3.86 -11.76 -7.71
N GLU A 97 -4.11 -12.72 -8.59
CA GLU A 97 -3.23 -13.89 -8.79
C GLU A 97 -1.84 -13.46 -9.28
N ASN A 98 -1.76 -12.58 -10.28
CA ASN A 98 -0.50 -12.07 -10.80
C ASN A 98 0.29 -11.31 -9.73
N ALA A 99 -0.38 -10.43 -8.97
CA ALA A 99 0.26 -9.64 -7.93
C ALA A 99 0.73 -10.49 -6.74
N MET A 100 -0.03 -11.53 -6.36
CA MET A 100 0.36 -12.48 -5.33
C MET A 100 1.53 -13.37 -5.78
N SER A 101 1.55 -13.79 -7.06
CA SER A 101 2.69 -14.51 -7.64
C SER A 101 3.97 -13.67 -7.59
N LEU A 102 3.87 -12.35 -7.89
CA LEU A 102 5.00 -11.43 -7.76
C LEU A 102 5.46 -11.30 -6.31
N LEU A 103 4.53 -11.13 -5.36
CA LEU A 103 4.84 -11.11 -3.92
C LEU A 103 5.58 -12.35 -3.45
N ASP A 104 5.14 -13.54 -3.87
CA ASP A 104 5.79 -14.79 -3.53
C ASP A 104 7.19 -14.85 -4.13
N GLU A 105 7.35 -14.45 -5.39
CA GLU A 105 8.68 -14.34 -6.00
C GLU A 105 9.60 -13.43 -5.17
N TYR A 106 9.17 -12.21 -4.80
CA TYR A 106 10.00 -11.30 -3.99
C TYR A 106 10.36 -11.86 -2.61
N LYS A 107 9.46 -12.61 -1.97
CA LYS A 107 9.73 -13.22 -0.66
C LYS A 107 10.82 -14.29 -0.72
N PHE A 108 10.90 -15.03 -1.83
CA PHE A 108 11.77 -16.19 -1.99
C PHE A 108 13.01 -15.96 -2.88
N ARG A 109 13.20 -14.76 -3.44
CA ARG A 109 14.47 -14.37 -4.11
C ARG A 109 15.66 -14.43 -3.15
N LEU A 110 16.87 -14.58 -3.71
CA LEU A 110 18.14 -14.68 -2.97
C LEU A 110 18.43 -13.49 -2.05
N ASP A 111 17.92 -12.30 -2.38
CA ASP A 111 18.00 -11.07 -1.59
C ASP A 111 16.72 -10.81 -0.78
N GLY A 112 15.73 -11.70 -0.90
CA GLY A 112 14.46 -11.64 -0.19
C GLY A 112 14.63 -11.87 1.32
N LYS A 113 13.73 -11.24 2.09
CA LYS A 113 13.76 -11.25 3.56
C LYS A 113 13.79 -12.66 4.15
N ILE A 114 13.05 -13.62 3.57
CA ILE A 114 12.97 -15.00 4.06
C ILE A 114 14.21 -15.81 3.67
N TYR A 115 14.75 -15.63 2.46
CA TYR A 115 15.96 -16.35 2.04
C TYR A 115 17.16 -15.95 2.90
N ASN A 116 17.31 -14.65 3.21
CA ASN A 116 18.36 -14.15 4.08
C ASN A 116 18.26 -14.65 5.54
N GLU A 117 17.04 -14.88 6.03
CA GLU A 117 16.82 -15.44 7.38
C GLU A 117 17.20 -16.93 7.47
N ASN A 118 17.05 -17.70 6.38
CA ASN A 118 17.33 -19.15 6.34
C ASN A 118 18.81 -19.54 6.10
N ILE A 119 19.71 -18.56 5.83
CA ILE A 119 21.16 -18.82 5.66
C ILE A 119 21.95 -18.52 6.94
N LEU A 120 21.39 -17.74 7.87
CA LEU A 120 22.07 -17.27 9.08
C LEU A 120 21.78 -18.14 10.34
N THR A 121 21.09 -19.27 10.19
CA THR A 121 20.79 -20.27 11.24
C THR A 121 21.37 -21.63 10.91
#